data_AF-A0A7R9SVV8-F1
#
_entry.id   AF-A0A7R9SVV8-F1
#
_cell.length_a   1.000
_cell.length_b   1.000
_cell.length_c   1.000
_cell.angle_alpha   90.00
_cell.angle_beta   90.00
_cell.angle_gamma   90.00
#
_symmetry.space_group_name_H-M   'P 1'
#
loop_
_entity.id
_entity.type
_entity.pdbx_description
1 polymer ?
#
loop_
_entity_poly.entity_id
_entity_poly.type
_entity_poly.pdbx_seq_one_letter_code
_entity_poly.pdbx_strand_id
1 'polypeptide(L)'
;RKLGAGLDDLVPNSSLTHSRLKGILVGLRAEGEEGKQLEALTSLCELLSIANEESLTAFSVDSFVPALVTLLNAEYSPDSMLLAARALTHLADVLPSACAAIVHYGAVNCFCARLLTIEYIDLAEQSLQALEKLSHEHPVACLR
;
A
#
# COMPACT_ATOMS: atom_id res chain seq x y z
N ARG A 1 37.72 -28.01 -18.29
CA ARG A 1 36.34 -28.20 -17.79
C ARG A 1 36.16 -27.41 -16.49
N LYS A 2 35.64 -26.18 -16.56
CA LYS A 2 34.96 -25.56 -15.41
C LYS A 2 34.05 -24.48 -15.99
N LEU A 3 32.81 -24.87 -16.24
CA LEU A 3 31.72 -23.97 -16.62
C LEU A 3 31.34 -23.19 -15.36
N GLY A 4 31.74 -21.93 -15.28
CA GLY A 4 31.14 -20.95 -14.38
C GLY A 4 30.10 -20.18 -15.17
N ALA A 5 28.93 -20.78 -15.38
CA ALA A 5 27.80 -20.12 -16.02
C ALA A 5 26.96 -19.43 -14.94
N GLY A 6 26.60 -18.18 -15.20
CA GLY A 6 25.98 -17.25 -14.28
C GLY A 6 24.72 -17.78 -13.62
N LEU A 7 24.65 -17.57 -12.31
CA LEU A 7 23.42 -17.61 -11.52
C LEU A 7 23.08 -16.23 -10.93
N ASP A 8 23.81 -15.18 -11.34
CA ASP A 8 23.68 -13.82 -10.77
C ASP A 8 22.52 -13.00 -11.38
N ASP A 9 21.86 -13.51 -12.42
CA ASP A 9 20.83 -12.78 -13.18
C ASP A 9 19.40 -12.96 -12.65
N LEU A 10 19.24 -13.57 -11.46
CA LEU A 10 17.92 -13.90 -10.90
C LEU A 10 17.58 -13.16 -9.59
N VAL A 11 18.45 -12.27 -9.13
CA VAL A 11 18.13 -11.42 -7.98
C VAL A 11 17.58 -10.10 -8.52
N PRO A 12 16.30 -9.74 -8.26
CA PRO A 12 15.84 -8.39 -8.57
C PRO A 12 16.74 -7.41 -7.82
N ASN A 13 17.50 -6.61 -8.57
CA ASN A 13 18.53 -5.73 -8.06
C ASN A 13 17.96 -4.81 -6.97
N SER A 14 18.16 -5.17 -5.71
CA SER A 14 17.55 -4.55 -4.53
C SER A 14 17.85 -3.05 -4.39
N SER A 15 18.93 -2.60 -5.03
CA SER A 15 19.29 -1.18 -5.10
C SER A 15 18.34 -0.38 -6.02
N LEU A 16 17.82 -0.99 -7.10
CA LEU A 16 16.85 -0.36 -8.01
C LEU A 16 15.45 -0.30 -7.40
N THR A 17 15.04 -1.32 -6.64
CA THR A 17 13.76 -1.29 -5.93
C THR A 17 13.77 -0.21 -4.85
N HIS A 18 14.87 -0.04 -4.14
CA HIS A 18 15.01 1.00 -3.12
C HIS A 18 14.98 2.44 -3.68
N SER A 19 15.63 2.70 -4.82
CA SER A 19 15.55 4.02 -5.48
C SER A 19 14.14 4.30 -6.00
N ARG A 20 13.47 3.29 -6.56
CA ARG A 20 12.07 3.37 -7.01
C ARG A 20 11.13 3.69 -5.84
N LEU A 21 11.25 2.99 -4.71
CA LEU A 21 10.42 3.23 -3.51
C LEU A 21 10.60 4.66 -2.98
N LYS A 22 11.83 5.19 -2.96
CA LYS A 22 12.04 6.60 -2.58
C LYS A 22 11.33 7.57 -3.50
N GLY A 23 11.38 7.35 -4.82
CA GLY A 23 10.68 8.18 -5.80
C GLY A 23 9.16 8.12 -5.62
N ILE A 24 8.61 6.92 -5.40
CA ILE A 24 7.19 6.73 -5.11
C ILE A 24 6.79 7.52 -3.86
N LEU A 25 7.53 7.39 -2.76
CA LEU A 25 7.20 8.07 -1.51
C LEU A 25 7.18 9.60 -1.65
N VAL A 26 8.10 10.16 -2.45
CA VAL A 26 8.10 11.59 -2.79
C VAL A 26 6.83 11.97 -3.56
N GLY A 27 6.43 11.17 -4.54
CA GLY A 27 5.21 11.41 -5.33
C GLY A 27 3.92 11.30 -4.50
N LEU A 28 3.83 10.34 -3.57
CA LEU A 28 2.68 10.23 -2.66
C LEU A 28 2.49 11.50 -1.80
N ARG A 29 3.60 12.14 -1.41
CA ARG A 29 3.63 13.35 -0.58
C ARG A 29 3.60 14.64 -1.38
N ALA A 30 3.37 14.58 -2.70
CA ALA A 30 3.26 15.77 -3.56
C ALA A 30 1.89 16.44 -3.39
N GLU A 31 1.64 17.03 -2.23
CA GLU A 31 0.38 17.71 -1.90
C GLU A 31 0.03 18.78 -2.92
N GLY A 32 -1.23 18.77 -3.39
CA GLY A 32 -1.72 19.68 -4.43
C GLY A 32 -1.35 19.29 -5.86
N GLU A 33 -0.56 18.22 -6.06
CA GLU A 33 -0.19 17.70 -7.38
C GLU A 33 -0.86 16.33 -7.63
N GLU A 34 -2.19 16.33 -7.78
CA GLU A 34 -3.00 15.10 -7.92
C GLU A 34 -2.45 14.13 -8.96
N GLY A 35 -2.03 14.63 -10.14
CA GLY A 35 -1.45 13.77 -11.18
C GLY A 35 -0.21 13.01 -10.71
N LYS A 36 0.69 13.64 -9.95
CA LYS A 36 1.87 12.98 -9.38
C LYS A 36 1.51 11.97 -8.29
N GLN A 37 0.51 12.29 -7.48
CA GLN A 37 0.01 11.39 -6.44
C GLN A 37 -0.60 10.12 -7.05
N LEU A 38 -1.41 10.27 -8.11
CA LEU A 38 -2.01 9.16 -8.85
C LEU A 38 -0.96 8.29 -9.55
N GLU A 39 0.04 8.90 -10.19
CA GLU A 39 1.16 8.16 -10.80
C GLU A 39 1.93 7.35 -9.75
N ALA A 40 2.23 7.96 -8.59
CA ALA A 40 2.93 7.28 -7.50
C ALA A 40 2.11 6.13 -6.89
N LEU A 41 0.82 6.36 -6.65
CA LEU A 41 -0.12 5.34 -6.16
C LEU A 41 -0.23 4.16 -7.13
N THR A 42 -0.38 4.44 -8.43
CA THR A 42 -0.44 3.41 -9.47
C THR A 42 0.86 2.59 -9.48
N SER A 43 2.01 3.26 -9.50
CA SER A 43 3.31 2.61 -9.51
C SER A 43 3.54 1.76 -8.25
N LEU A 44 3.04 2.21 -7.09
CA LEU A 44 3.11 1.45 -5.85
C LEU A 44 2.22 0.21 -5.91
N CYS A 45 0.97 0.33 -6.36
CA CYS A 45 0.05 -0.80 -6.51
C CYS A 45 0.62 -1.88 -7.44
N GLU A 46 1.22 -1.48 -8.56
CA GLU A 46 1.90 -2.39 -9.50
C GLU A 46 3.13 -3.05 -8.88
N LEU A 47 3.89 -2.32 -8.06
CA LEU A 47 5.04 -2.89 -7.36
C LEU A 47 4.57 -3.94 -6.35
N LEU A 48 3.59 -3.60 -5.52
CA LEU A 48 3.11 -4.46 -4.44
C LEU A 48 2.36 -5.69 -4.96
N SER A 49 1.69 -5.61 -6.11
CA SER A 49 0.89 -6.74 -6.64
C SER A 49 1.73 -7.97 -7.03
N ILE A 50 3.03 -7.77 -7.31
CA ILE A 50 3.98 -8.84 -7.62
C ILE A 50 5.08 -8.97 -6.56
N ALA A 51 5.00 -8.19 -5.48
CA ALA A 51 5.98 -8.22 -4.41
C ALA A 51 5.79 -9.45 -3.52
N ASN A 52 6.89 -9.88 -2.91
CA ASN A 52 6.91 -10.83 -1.81
C ASN A 52 7.63 -10.21 -0.61
N GLU A 53 7.63 -10.88 0.54
CA GLU A 53 8.28 -10.41 1.76
C GLU A 53 9.78 -10.07 1.54
N GLU A 54 10.49 -10.89 0.76
CA GLU A 54 11.92 -10.69 0.46
C GLU A 54 12.18 -9.38 -0.33
N SER A 55 11.29 -9.06 -1.28
CA SER A 55 11.40 -7.85 -2.11
C SER A 55 11.18 -6.57 -1.30
N LEU A 56 10.50 -6.65 -0.16
CA LEU A 56 10.14 -5.52 0.69
C LEU A 56 10.99 -5.41 1.96
N THR A 57 12.13 -6.10 2.03
CA THR A 57 13.07 -6.05 3.15
C THR A 57 13.55 -4.63 3.51
N ALA A 58 13.60 -3.71 2.54
CA ALA A 58 13.96 -2.30 2.74
C ALA A 58 12.75 -1.35 2.77
N PHE A 59 11.52 -1.87 2.78
CA PHE A 59 10.30 -1.07 2.76
C PHE A 59 10.06 -0.41 4.12
N SER A 60 9.79 0.89 4.11
CA SER A 60 9.57 1.68 5.33
C SER A 60 8.07 1.85 5.60
N VAL A 61 7.48 0.87 6.29
CA VAL A 61 6.04 0.87 6.62
C VAL A 61 5.62 2.19 7.30
N ASP A 62 6.38 2.66 8.29
CA ASP A 62 6.10 3.90 9.02
C ASP A 62 6.16 5.18 8.16
N SER A 63 6.76 5.12 6.98
CA SER A 63 6.79 6.25 6.04
C SER A 63 5.68 6.20 5.02
N PHE A 64 5.32 5.01 4.55
CA PHE A 64 4.32 4.81 3.50
C PHE A 64 2.90 4.78 4.05
N VAL A 65 2.66 4.06 5.15
CA VAL A 65 1.30 3.90 5.69
C VAL A 65 0.64 5.25 6.03
N PRO A 66 1.29 6.21 6.70
CA PRO A 66 0.67 7.51 6.96
C PRO A 66 0.32 8.26 5.67
N ALA A 67 1.19 8.21 4.66
CA ALA A 67 0.93 8.88 3.38
C ALA A 67 -0.26 8.25 2.65
N LEU A 68 -0.37 6.93 2.68
CA LEU A 68 -1.50 6.21 2.10
C LEU A 68 -2.81 6.48 2.85
N VAL A 69 -2.79 6.56 4.19
CA VAL A 69 -3.98 6.90 4.97
C VAL A 69 -4.44 8.34 4.69
N THR A 70 -3.51 9.28 4.51
CA THR A 70 -3.87 10.65 4.07
C THR A 70 -4.57 10.62 2.70
N LEU A 71 -4.02 9.89 1.73
CA LEU A 71 -4.59 9.77 0.38
C LEU A 71 -5.93 9.00 0.36
N LEU A 72 -6.12 8.05 1.26
CA LEU A 72 -7.39 7.35 1.45
C LEU A 72 -8.54 8.29 1.86
N ASN A 73 -8.20 9.43 2.49
CA ASN A 73 -9.15 10.48 2.89
C ASN A 73 -9.18 11.65 1.91
N ALA A 74 -8.58 11.52 0.71
CA ALA A 74 -8.62 12.55 -0.32
C ALA A 74 -9.99 12.58 -1.03
N GLU A 75 -11.02 13.08 -0.36
CA GLU A 75 -12.42 13.10 -0.86
C GLU A 75 -12.60 13.84 -2.19
N TYR A 76 -11.63 14.66 -2.57
CA TYR A 76 -11.60 15.34 -3.87
C TYR A 76 -11.21 14.43 -5.05
N SER A 77 -10.67 13.23 -4.78
CA SER A 77 -10.11 12.31 -5.78
C SER A 77 -10.47 10.86 -5.44
N PRO A 78 -11.59 10.32 -5.95
CA PRO A 78 -12.00 8.94 -5.68
C PRO A 78 -10.97 7.91 -6.18
N ASP A 79 -10.26 8.22 -7.27
CA ASP A 79 -9.19 7.37 -7.79
C ASP A 79 -8.01 7.29 -6.81
N SER A 80 -7.63 8.41 -6.19
CA SER A 80 -6.59 8.42 -5.15
C SER A 80 -7.00 7.57 -3.95
N MET A 81 -8.25 7.71 -3.51
CA MET A 81 -8.78 6.94 -2.40
C MET A 81 -8.79 5.43 -2.69
N LEU A 82 -9.24 5.04 -3.88
CA LEU A 82 -9.29 3.64 -4.32
C LEU A 82 -7.90 3.03 -4.42
N LEU A 83 -6.95 3.72 -5.07
CA LEU A 83 -5.59 3.22 -5.19
C LEU A 83 -4.88 3.15 -3.84
N ALA A 84 -5.12 4.12 -2.94
CA ALA A 84 -4.57 4.07 -1.59
C ALA A 84 -5.14 2.88 -0.78
N ALA A 85 -6.45 2.64 -0.85
CA ALA A 85 -7.09 1.48 -0.24
C ALA A 85 -6.49 0.16 -0.75
N ARG A 86 -6.31 0.04 -2.07
CA ARG A 86 -5.69 -1.13 -2.70
C ARG A 86 -4.23 -1.31 -2.26
N ALA A 87 -3.45 -0.23 -2.23
CA ALA A 87 -2.05 -0.29 -1.80
C ALA A 87 -1.93 -0.74 -0.33
N LEU A 88 -2.80 -0.25 0.57
CA LEU A 88 -2.84 -0.70 1.97
C LEU A 88 -3.21 -2.18 2.08
N THR A 89 -4.15 -2.65 1.25
CA THR A 89 -4.56 -4.06 1.21
C THR A 89 -3.41 -4.96 0.73
N HIS A 90 -2.80 -4.64 -0.42
CA HIS A 90 -1.64 -5.37 -0.92
C HIS A 90 -0.48 -5.37 0.10
N LEU A 91 -0.26 -4.25 0.80
CA LEU A 91 0.77 -4.18 1.82
C LEU A 91 0.48 -5.13 2.99
N ALA A 92 -0.78 -5.22 3.44
CA ALA A 92 -1.19 -6.16 4.48
C ALA A 92 -1.09 -7.64 4.04
N ASP A 93 -1.27 -7.91 2.75
CA ASP A 93 -1.11 -9.26 2.18
C ASP A 93 0.35 -9.68 2.06
N VAL A 94 1.20 -8.78 1.56
CA VAL A 94 2.63 -9.08 1.34
C VAL A 94 3.43 -8.97 2.64
N LEU A 95 3.08 -8.05 3.53
CA LEU A 95 3.76 -7.83 4.81
C LEU A 95 2.74 -7.83 5.97
N PRO A 96 2.45 -9.00 6.57
CA PRO A 96 1.55 -9.09 7.72
C PRO A 96 1.96 -8.18 8.89
N SER A 97 3.27 -7.98 9.08
CA SER A 97 3.83 -7.07 10.09
C SER A 97 3.42 -5.60 9.90
N ALA A 98 3.02 -5.20 8.69
CA ALA A 98 2.53 -3.85 8.41
C ALA A 98 1.13 -3.59 8.97
N CYS A 99 0.33 -4.63 9.23
CA CYS A 99 -1.05 -4.48 9.69
C CYS A 99 -1.15 -3.70 11.01
N ALA A 100 -0.19 -3.89 11.92
CA ALA A 100 -0.12 -3.13 13.17
C ALA A 100 0.03 -1.63 12.92
N ALA A 101 0.85 -1.24 11.94
CA ALA A 101 1.01 0.15 11.54
C ALA A 101 -0.25 0.69 10.83
N ILE A 102 -0.84 -0.09 9.93
CA ILE A 102 -2.09 0.27 9.23
C ILE A 102 -3.21 0.59 10.23
N VAL A 103 -3.36 -0.26 11.25
CA VAL A 103 -4.28 -0.02 12.37
C VAL A 103 -3.87 1.21 13.17
N HIS A 104 -2.60 1.32 13.55
CA HIS A 104 -2.09 2.40 14.39
C HIS A 104 -2.34 3.78 13.77
N TYR A 105 -2.14 3.91 12.45
CA TYR A 105 -2.36 5.15 11.71
C TYR A 105 -3.84 5.40 11.36
N GLY A 106 -4.77 4.57 11.84
CA GLY A 106 -6.21 4.85 11.78
C GLY A 106 -6.90 4.43 10.49
N ALA A 107 -6.30 3.57 9.67
CA ALA A 107 -6.90 3.14 8.40
C ALA A 107 -8.27 2.43 8.59
N VAL A 108 -8.45 1.69 9.70
CA VAL A 108 -9.71 0.99 10.02
C VAL A 108 -10.90 1.96 10.02
N ASN A 109 -10.77 3.09 10.72
CA ASN A 109 -11.83 4.10 10.78
C ASN A 109 -12.11 4.72 9.40
N CYS A 110 -11.07 4.87 8.58
CA CYS A 110 -11.20 5.40 7.23
C CYS A 110 -12.00 4.44 6.34
N PHE A 111 -11.69 3.14 6.37
CA PHE A 111 -12.44 2.11 5.64
C PHE A 111 -13.89 2.01 6.12
N CYS A 112 -14.13 2.01 7.43
CA CYS A 112 -15.48 2.02 7.98
C CYS A 112 -16.28 3.25 7.52
N ALA A 113 -15.66 4.43 7.49
CA ALA A 113 -16.32 5.64 6.99
C ALA A 113 -16.74 5.47 5.52
N ARG A 114 -15.90 4.87 4.67
CA ARG A 114 -16.23 4.61 3.26
C ARG A 114 -17.40 3.63 3.09
N LEU A 115 -17.56 2.67 3.98
CA LEU A 115 -18.71 1.76 3.99
C LEU A 115 -20.01 2.43 4.45
N LEU A 116 -19.93 3.49 5.25
CA LEU A 116 -21.10 4.26 5.69
C LEU A 116 -21.55 5.29 4.65
N THR A 117 -20.62 5.79 3.84
CA THR A 117 -20.90 6.66 2.69
C THR A 117 -20.64 5.91 1.38
N ILE A 118 -21.59 5.07 0.99
CA ILE A 118 -21.54 4.27 -0.25
C ILE A 118 -21.80 5.17 -1.47
N GLU A 119 -20.85 6.06 -1.75
CA GLU A 119 -20.84 6.93 -2.93
C GLU A 119 -20.11 6.25 -4.10
N TYR A 120 -19.06 5.49 -3.79
CA TYR A 120 -18.24 4.76 -4.75
C TYR A 120 -18.22 3.27 -4.41
N ILE A 121 -18.89 2.45 -5.23
CA ILE A 121 -19.07 1.01 -4.98
C ILE A 121 -17.73 0.29 -4.94
N ASP A 122 -16.84 0.56 -5.91
CA ASP A 122 -15.53 -0.08 -6.00
C ASP A 122 -14.66 0.20 -4.76
N LEU A 123 -14.75 1.43 -4.23
CA LEU A 123 -14.03 1.82 -3.01
C LEU A 123 -14.63 1.14 -1.78
N ALA A 124 -15.96 1.00 -1.71
CA ALA A 124 -16.62 0.27 -0.63
C ALA A 124 -16.24 -1.21 -0.64
N GLU A 125 -16.23 -1.87 -1.80
CA GLU A 125 -15.80 -3.26 -1.94
C GLU A 125 -14.33 -3.42 -1.52
N GLN A 126 -13.44 -2.55 -2.01
CA GLN A 126 -12.03 -2.57 -1.63
C GLN A 126 -11.83 -2.34 -0.11
N SER A 127 -12.63 -1.47 0.49
CA SER A 127 -12.60 -1.19 1.93
C SER A 127 -13.05 -2.41 2.75
N LEU A 128 -14.05 -3.15 2.26
CA LEU A 128 -14.52 -4.36 2.91
C LEU A 128 -13.45 -5.45 2.88
N GLN A 129 -12.79 -5.66 1.74
CA GLN A 129 -11.67 -6.60 1.60
C GLN A 129 -10.51 -6.25 2.55
N ALA A 130 -10.18 -4.96 2.66
CA ALA A 130 -9.14 -4.49 3.58
C ALA A 130 -9.51 -4.76 5.05
N LEU A 131 -10.77 -4.51 5.43
CA LEU A 131 -11.25 -4.76 6.79
C LEU A 131 -11.30 -6.25 7.14
N GLU A 132 -11.72 -7.10 6.22
CA GLU A 132 -11.69 -8.56 6.39
C GLU A 132 -10.26 -9.02 6.70
N LYS A 133 -9.29 -8.58 5.89
CA LYS A 133 -7.87 -8.88 6.10
C LYS A 133 -7.36 -8.41 7.46
N LEU A 134 -7.61 -7.15 7.81
CA LEU A 134 -7.18 -6.59 9.10
C LEU A 134 -7.87 -7.29 10.28
N SER A 135 -9.09 -7.81 10.11
CA SER A 135 -9.81 -8.51 11.18
C SER A 135 -9.18 -9.88 11.50
N HIS A 136 -8.57 -10.54 10.52
CA HIS A 136 -7.86 -11.80 10.74
C HIS A 136 -6.53 -11.58 11.48
N GLU A 137 -5.80 -10.53 11.13
CA GLU A 137 -4.49 -10.22 11.73
C GLU A 137 -4.61 -9.47 13.08
N HIS A 138 -5.58 -8.53 13.18
CA HIS A 138 -5.79 -7.66 14.34
C HIS A 138 -7.28 -7.53 14.71
N PRO A 139 -7.93 -8.62 15.17
CA PRO A 139 -9.39 -8.66 15.38
C PRO A 139 -9.90 -7.59 16.36
N VAL A 140 -9.15 -7.27 17.41
CA VAL A 140 -9.56 -6.27 18.42
C VAL A 140 -9.62 -4.86 17.83
N ALA A 141 -8.83 -4.56 16.81
CA ALA A 141 -8.83 -3.25 16.18
C ALA A 141 -10.10 -3.00 15.36
N CYS A 142 -10.63 -4.04 14.71
CA CYS A 142 -11.85 -3.97 13.91
C CYS A 142 -13.15 -3.95 14.74
N LEU A 143 -13.07 -4.25 16.04
CA LEU A 143 -14.22 -4.25 16.97
C LEU A 143 -14.43 -2.90 17.68
N ARG A 144 -13.55 -1.93 17.45
CA ARG A 144 -13.51 -0.65 18.16
C ARG A 144 -14.14 0.49 17.37
#